data_AF-A0A2E0UQG9-F1
#
_entry.id   AF-A0A2E0UQG9-F1
#
_cell.length_a   1.000
_cell.length_b   1.000
_cell.length_c   1.000
_cell.angle_alpha   90.00
_cell.angle_beta   90.00
_cell.angle_gamma   90.00
#
_symmetry.space_group_name_H-M   'P 1'
#
loop_
_entity.id
_entity.type
_entity.pdbx_description
1 polymer ?
#
loop_
_entity_poly.entity_id
_entity_poly.type
_entity_poly.pdbx_seq_one_letter_code
_entity_poly.pdbx_strand_id
1 'polypeptide(L)'
;MQSSQSKKSSTPRFLMGVLILLFILIVFAGLLYMSGILFFNGWMPCYPPPWVSVDGAVKVDVYAFYDANQNGNPDEGERSLPNIEASLGGKTKITNQEGITTLYLFKEGCACRCGKNESVSIQVPLSWEATTPTTIRLKESETQVNFGLIKP
;
A
#
# COMPACT_ATOMS: atom_id res chain seq x y z
N MET A 1 60.30 -51.70 -6.85
CA MET A 1 59.14 -51.37 -5.99
C MET A 1 59.35 -49.98 -5.41
N GLN A 2 58.84 -48.92 -6.07
CA GLN A 2 58.85 -47.56 -5.52
C GLN A 2 57.43 -47.24 -5.06
N SER A 3 57.26 -47.22 -3.74
CA SER A 3 56.04 -46.79 -3.07
C SER A 3 55.93 -45.27 -3.18
N SER A 4 55.03 -44.80 -4.03
CA SER A 4 54.72 -43.38 -4.16
C SER A 4 53.84 -42.96 -2.98
N GLN A 5 54.45 -42.28 -2.00
CA GLN A 5 53.70 -41.70 -0.88
C GLN A 5 52.85 -40.54 -1.39
N SER A 6 51.53 -40.77 -1.38
CA SER A 6 50.52 -39.74 -1.62
C SER A 6 50.58 -38.69 -0.51
N LYS A 7 51.09 -37.49 -0.83
CA LYS A 7 51.05 -36.31 0.04
C LYS A 7 49.58 -35.94 0.27
N LYS A 8 49.03 -36.35 1.42
CA LYS A 8 47.70 -35.93 1.90
C LYS A 8 47.77 -34.44 2.24
N SER A 9 47.36 -33.61 1.27
CA SER A 9 47.23 -32.16 1.42
C SER A 9 46.18 -31.86 2.49
N SER A 10 46.65 -31.60 3.71
CA SER A 10 45.85 -31.07 4.80
C SER A 10 45.58 -29.60 4.52
N THR A 11 44.53 -29.30 3.75
CA THR A 11 44.04 -27.93 3.63
C THR A 11 43.82 -27.39 5.05
N PRO A 12 44.49 -26.31 5.46
CA PRO A 12 44.39 -25.85 6.84
C PRO A 12 42.94 -25.45 7.11
N ARG A 13 42.38 -25.89 8.24
CA ARG A 13 40.98 -25.63 8.65
C ARG A 13 40.58 -24.15 8.49
N PHE A 14 41.55 -23.25 8.65
CA PHE A 14 41.42 -21.82 8.38
C PHE A 14 41.08 -21.48 6.92
N LEU A 15 41.80 -22.05 5.95
CA LEU A 15 41.57 -21.80 4.52
C LEU A 15 40.21 -22.36 4.08
N MET A 16 39.79 -23.50 4.64
CA MET A 16 38.45 -24.05 4.43
C MET A 16 37.37 -23.13 5.01
N GLY A 17 37.59 -22.56 6.20
CA GLY A 17 36.70 -21.55 6.77
C GLY A 17 36.55 -20.29 5.91
N VAL A 18 37.66 -19.77 5.36
CA VAL A 18 37.64 -18.61 4.45
C VAL A 18 36.89 -18.91 3.16
N LEU A 19 37.07 -20.10 2.57
CA LEU A 19 36.34 -20.50 1.37
C LEU A 19 34.83 -20.63 1.61
N ILE A 20 34.42 -21.15 2.77
CA ILE A 20 33.01 -21.24 3.15
C ILE A 20 32.41 -19.83 3.31
N LEU A 21 33.11 -18.92 3.99
CA LEU A 21 32.67 -17.52 4.15
C LEU A 21 32.50 -16.84 2.79
N LEU A 22 33.49 -16.97 1.89
CA LEU A 22 33.42 -16.41 0.54
C LEU A 22 32.24 -16.97 -0.25
N PHE A 23 32.01 -18.28 -0.17
CA PHE A 23 30.86 -18.91 -0.84
C PHE A 23 29.54 -18.34 -0.32
N ILE A 24 29.38 -18.20 1.00
CA ILE A 24 28.19 -17.60 1.61
C ILE A 24 27.99 -16.16 1.11
N LEU A 25 29.05 -15.36 1.04
CA LEU A 25 28.97 -13.98 0.54
C LEU A 25 28.55 -13.91 -0.94
N ILE A 26 29.07 -14.81 -1.78
CA ILE A 26 28.71 -14.87 -3.21
C ILE A 26 27.24 -15.30 -3.36
N VAL A 27 26.79 -16.32 -2.64
CA VAL A 27 25.39 -16.77 -2.67
C VAL A 27 24.47 -15.66 -2.18
N PHE A 28 24.84 -14.97 -1.10
CA PHE A 28 24.08 -13.85 -0.58
C PHE A 28 23.99 -12.71 -1.60
N ALA A 29 25.10 -12.30 -2.21
CA ALA A 29 25.11 -11.29 -3.27
C ALA A 29 24.25 -11.71 -4.48
N GLY A 30 24.29 -12.99 -4.87
CA GLY A 30 23.44 -13.54 -5.93
C GLY A 30 21.95 -13.50 -5.58
N LEU A 31 21.57 -13.86 -4.35
CA LEU A 31 20.19 -13.76 -3.87
C LEU A 31 19.69 -12.32 -3.84
N LEU A 32 20.54 -11.39 -3.39
CA LEU A 32 20.23 -9.97 -3.43
C LEU A 32 19.96 -9.55 -4.89
N TYR A 33 20.93 -9.77 -5.78
CA TYR A 33 20.78 -9.44 -7.19
C TYR A 33 19.50 -10.02 -7.83
N MET A 34 19.22 -11.32 -7.57
CA MET A 34 18.02 -11.98 -8.08
C MET A 34 16.74 -11.34 -7.54
N SER A 35 16.66 -10.99 -6.26
CA SER A 35 15.46 -10.33 -5.71
C SER A 35 15.14 -9.01 -6.41
N GLY A 36 16.16 -8.27 -6.85
CA GLY A 36 15.98 -7.08 -7.69
C GLY A 36 15.35 -7.42 -9.04
N ILE A 37 15.85 -8.46 -9.72
CA ILE A 37 15.27 -8.94 -10.99
C ILE A 37 13.79 -9.32 -10.80
N LEU A 38 13.46 -10.05 -9.73
CA LEU A 38 12.09 -10.48 -9.50
C LEU A 38 11.15 -9.31 -9.18
N PHE A 39 11.65 -8.29 -8.49
CA PHE A 39 10.92 -7.05 -8.24
C PHE A 39 10.69 -6.25 -9.54
N PHE A 40 11.74 -5.96 -10.30
CA PHE A 40 11.65 -5.13 -11.52
C PHE A 40 10.94 -5.83 -12.70
N ASN A 41 10.94 -7.17 -12.73
CA ASN A 41 10.12 -7.93 -13.70
C ASN A 41 8.66 -8.08 -13.25
N GLY A 42 8.27 -7.53 -12.09
CA GLY A 42 6.90 -7.57 -11.60
C GLY A 42 6.45 -8.93 -11.04
N TRP A 43 7.35 -9.87 -10.79
CA TRP A 43 6.99 -11.14 -10.17
C TRP A 43 6.74 -10.98 -8.66
N MET A 44 7.44 -10.05 -8.01
CA MET A 44 7.24 -9.70 -6.60
C MET A 44 7.17 -8.18 -6.40
N PRO A 45 6.14 -7.50 -6.93
CA PRO A 45 6.09 -6.03 -6.93
C PRO A 45 5.92 -5.42 -5.54
N CYS A 46 5.51 -6.22 -4.54
CA CYS A 46 5.26 -5.76 -3.18
C CYS A 46 6.44 -6.02 -2.22
N TYR A 47 7.52 -6.64 -2.71
CA TYR A 47 8.69 -7.00 -1.91
C TYR A 47 9.94 -6.35 -2.53
N PRO A 48 10.13 -5.04 -2.33
CA PRO A 48 11.31 -4.36 -2.83
C PRO A 48 12.57 -4.92 -2.17
N PRO A 49 13.68 -5.05 -2.91
CA PRO A 49 14.94 -5.44 -2.32
C PRO A 49 15.45 -4.36 -1.34
N PRO A 50 16.24 -4.74 -0.31
CA PRO A 50 16.74 -3.81 0.71
C PRO A 50 17.51 -2.57 0.22
N TRP A 51 18.07 -2.58 -0.99
CA TRP A 51 18.80 -1.44 -1.57
C TRP A 51 17.94 -0.54 -2.47
N VAL A 52 16.65 -0.80 -2.60
CA VAL A 52 15.74 0.01 -3.41
C VAL A 52 14.70 0.64 -2.50
N SER A 53 14.67 1.98 -2.46
CA SER A 53 13.57 2.72 -1.86
C SER A 53 12.44 2.84 -2.87
N VAL A 54 11.22 2.55 -2.44
CA VAL A 54 10.02 2.62 -3.26
C VAL A 54 8.99 3.46 -2.54
N ASP A 55 8.33 4.32 -3.29
CA ASP A 55 7.24 5.14 -2.78
C ASP A 55 5.96 4.80 -3.51
N GLY A 56 4.84 5.04 -2.84
CA GLY A 56 3.51 4.75 -3.35
C GLY A 56 2.57 5.92 -3.12
N ALA A 57 1.35 5.75 -3.64
CA ALA A 57 0.28 6.70 -3.41
C ALA A 57 -1.02 5.96 -3.15
N VAL A 58 -1.85 6.57 -2.32
CA VAL A 58 -3.26 6.21 -2.14
C VAL A 58 -4.05 7.16 -3.00
N LYS A 59 -4.91 6.61 -3.87
CA LYS A 59 -5.94 7.35 -4.58
C LYS A 59 -7.28 6.78 -4.15
N VAL A 60 -8.16 7.63 -3.63
CA VAL A 60 -9.52 7.23 -3.26
C VAL A 60 -10.50 8.28 -3.76
N ASP A 61 -11.56 7.80 -4.38
CA ASP A 61 -12.71 8.61 -4.78
C ASP A 61 -13.73 8.62 -3.63
N VAL A 62 -14.23 9.79 -3.30
CA VAL A 62 -15.24 9.99 -2.27
C VAL A 62 -16.51 10.43 -2.97
N TYR A 63 -17.62 9.80 -2.64
CA TYR A 63 -18.94 10.19 -3.10
C TYR A 63 -19.86 10.51 -1.92
N ALA A 64 -20.38 11.74 -1.88
CA ALA A 64 -21.37 12.16 -0.90
C ALA A 64 -22.75 12.29 -1.55
N PHE A 65 -23.76 11.69 -0.93
CA PHE A 65 -25.12 11.64 -1.47
C PHE A 65 -26.18 11.89 -0.40
N TYR A 66 -27.34 12.34 -0.84
CA TYR A 66 -28.52 12.55 -0.01
C TYR A 66 -29.22 11.21 0.21
N ASP A 67 -29.00 10.61 1.38
CA ASP A 67 -29.57 9.31 1.74
C ASP A 67 -30.99 9.50 2.27
N ALA A 68 -31.96 9.47 1.35
CA ALA A 68 -33.35 9.82 1.63
C ALA A 68 -34.06 8.74 2.46
N ASN A 69 -33.65 7.48 2.29
CA ASN A 69 -34.25 6.33 2.97
C ASN A 69 -33.40 5.81 4.15
N GLN A 70 -32.25 6.44 4.41
CA GLN A 70 -31.32 6.14 5.50
C GLN A 70 -30.74 4.72 5.46
N ASN A 71 -30.60 4.13 4.28
CA ASN A 71 -30.09 2.76 4.14
C ASN A 71 -28.56 2.68 4.03
N GLY A 72 -27.88 3.84 3.93
CA GLY A 72 -26.43 3.96 3.84
C GLY A 72 -25.83 3.62 2.47
N ASN A 73 -26.65 3.39 1.45
CA ASN A 73 -26.25 3.07 0.08
C ASN A 73 -26.84 4.08 -0.90
N PRO A 74 -26.07 4.49 -1.92
CA PRO A 74 -26.60 5.41 -2.92
C PRO A 74 -27.64 4.70 -3.80
N ASP A 75 -28.86 5.23 -3.81
CA ASP A 75 -29.97 4.69 -4.60
C ASP A 75 -30.30 5.56 -5.82
N GLU A 76 -31.01 4.97 -6.79
CA GLU A 76 -31.48 5.70 -7.96
C GLU A 76 -32.48 6.80 -7.54
N GLY A 77 -32.22 8.02 -8.01
CA GLY A 77 -33.03 9.20 -7.66
C GLY A 77 -32.51 9.97 -6.44
N GLU A 78 -31.53 9.44 -5.70
CA GLU A 78 -30.84 10.19 -4.67
C GLU A 78 -29.87 11.20 -5.29
N ARG A 79 -29.93 12.44 -4.81
CA ARG A 79 -29.10 13.51 -5.35
C ARG A 79 -27.70 13.49 -4.74
N SER A 80 -26.72 13.86 -5.55
CA SER A 80 -25.36 14.14 -5.09
C SER A 80 -25.29 15.34 -4.15
N LEU A 81 -24.32 15.33 -3.24
CA LEU A 81 -24.06 16.43 -2.30
C LEU A 81 -22.75 17.16 -2.60
N PRO A 82 -22.79 18.35 -3.21
CA PRO A 82 -21.64 19.22 -3.30
C PRO A 82 -21.26 19.84 -1.96
N ASN A 83 -20.05 20.38 -1.89
CA ASN A 83 -19.56 21.15 -0.75
C ASN A 83 -19.40 20.36 0.55
N ILE A 84 -19.20 19.03 0.45
CA ILE A 84 -18.85 18.18 1.58
C ILE A 84 -17.33 18.07 1.65
N GLU A 85 -16.74 18.44 2.79
CA GLU A 85 -15.30 18.30 3.01
C GLU A 85 -14.98 16.84 3.37
N ALA A 86 -14.07 16.25 2.59
CA ALA A 86 -13.52 14.92 2.82
C ALA A 86 -12.02 15.01 3.13
N SER A 87 -11.52 14.11 3.97
CA SER A 87 -10.14 14.10 4.45
C SER A 87 -9.51 12.71 4.40
N LEU A 88 -8.25 12.63 3.96
CA LEU A 88 -7.40 11.44 3.95
C LEU A 88 -5.99 11.82 4.41
N GLY A 89 -5.52 11.25 5.52
CA GLY A 89 -4.16 11.50 6.03
C GLY A 89 -3.85 13.00 6.26
N GLY A 90 -4.86 13.78 6.64
CA GLY A 90 -4.75 15.23 6.84
C GLY A 90 -4.83 16.08 5.56
N LYS A 91 -4.97 15.46 4.37
CA LYS A 91 -5.29 16.17 3.12
C LYS A 91 -6.80 16.28 3.00
N THR A 92 -7.30 17.50 2.84
CA THR A 92 -8.74 17.77 2.68
C THR A 92 -9.08 18.20 1.27
N LYS A 93 -10.29 17.88 0.83
CA LYS A 93 -10.84 18.32 -0.45
C LYS A 93 -12.35 18.34 -0.38
N ILE A 94 -12.96 19.22 -1.16
CA ILE A 94 -14.41 19.42 -1.18
C ILE A 94 -15.02 18.67 -2.38
N THR A 95 -16.23 18.13 -2.21
CA THR A 95 -17.00 17.49 -3.29
C THR A 95 -17.52 18.51 -4.32
N ASN A 96 -17.49 18.12 -5.60
CA ASN A 96 -18.01 18.90 -6.72
C ASN A 96 -19.54 18.82 -6.83
N GLN A 97 -20.13 19.38 -7.90
CA GLN A 97 -21.59 19.38 -8.13
C GLN A 97 -22.17 17.96 -8.22
N GLU A 98 -21.37 17.01 -8.69
CA GLU A 98 -21.71 15.59 -8.76
C GLU A 98 -21.50 14.86 -7.43
N GLY A 99 -21.12 15.56 -6.35
CA GLY A 99 -20.88 15.01 -5.02
C GLY A 99 -19.61 14.17 -4.92
N ILE A 100 -18.72 14.28 -5.89
CA ILE A 100 -17.51 13.46 -6.01
C ILE A 100 -16.27 14.29 -5.70
N THR A 101 -15.28 13.69 -5.04
CA THR A 101 -13.93 14.23 -4.98
C THR A 101 -12.88 13.13 -4.92
N THR A 102 -11.72 13.36 -5.53
CA THR A 102 -10.59 12.42 -5.46
C THR A 102 -9.54 12.96 -4.50
N LEU A 103 -9.20 12.15 -3.50
CA LEU A 103 -8.12 12.39 -2.55
C LEU A 103 -6.87 11.60 -2.94
N TYR A 104 -5.72 12.22 -2.71
CA TYR A 104 -4.41 11.64 -2.94
C TYR A 104 -3.55 11.75 -1.69
N LEU A 105 -2.93 10.65 -1.28
CA LEU A 105 -1.98 10.61 -0.17
C LEU A 105 -0.71 9.91 -0.62
N PHE A 106 0.39 10.64 -0.61
CA PHE A 106 1.72 10.07 -0.86
C PHE A 106 2.17 9.24 0.36
N LYS A 107 2.80 8.08 0.10
CA LYS A 107 3.27 7.14 1.13
C LYS A 107 4.69 6.70 0.82
N GLU A 108 5.63 7.22 1.58
CA GLU A 108 7.03 6.82 1.53
C GLU A 108 7.19 5.36 1.93
N GLY A 109 8.11 4.64 1.27
CA GLY A 109 8.43 3.25 1.63
C GLY A 109 7.33 2.24 1.33
N CYS A 110 6.32 2.61 0.54
CA CYS A 110 5.19 1.73 0.23
C CYS A 110 5.21 1.26 -1.23
N ALA A 111 5.38 -0.05 -1.43
CA ALA A 111 5.35 -0.67 -2.75
C ALA A 111 3.93 -1.01 -3.24
N CYS A 112 3.08 -1.51 -2.33
CA CYS A 112 1.75 -2.01 -2.63
C CYS A 112 0.79 -1.72 -1.48
N ARG A 113 -0.50 -1.63 -1.80
CA ARG A 113 -1.60 -1.54 -0.81
C ARG A 113 -1.39 -0.39 0.17
N CYS A 114 -0.94 0.75 -0.34
CA CYS A 114 -0.56 1.91 0.47
C CYS A 114 -1.72 2.55 1.23
N GLY A 115 -2.96 2.28 0.80
CA GLY A 115 -4.17 2.70 1.51
C GLY A 115 -4.55 1.78 2.68
N LYS A 116 -3.90 0.63 2.85
CA LYS A 116 -4.24 -0.29 3.93
C LYS A 116 -4.08 0.40 5.28
N ASN A 117 -5.16 0.44 6.06
CA ASN A 117 -5.26 1.09 7.37
C ASN A 117 -5.33 2.62 7.35
N GLU A 118 -5.31 3.24 6.17
CA GLU A 118 -5.65 4.66 6.07
C GLU A 118 -7.15 4.85 6.27
N SER A 119 -7.54 6.01 6.78
CA SER A 119 -8.93 6.35 7.02
C SER A 119 -9.32 7.58 6.22
N VAL A 120 -10.46 7.47 5.55
CA VAL A 120 -11.15 8.60 4.93
C VAL A 120 -12.25 9.06 5.87
N SER A 121 -12.36 10.36 6.06
CA SER A 121 -13.42 10.95 6.89
C SER A 121 -14.09 12.11 6.16
N ILE A 122 -15.30 12.45 6.58
CA ILE A 122 -16.00 13.64 6.12
C ILE A 122 -16.38 14.56 7.27
N GLN A 123 -16.49 15.85 6.97
CA GLN A 123 -17.11 16.81 7.86
C GLN A 123 -18.60 16.94 7.55
N VAL A 124 -19.44 16.63 8.54
CA VAL A 124 -20.90 16.77 8.42
C VAL A 124 -21.26 18.26 8.53
N PRO A 125 -21.95 18.86 7.55
CA PRO A 125 -22.37 20.26 7.61
C PRO A 125 -23.37 20.54 8.73
N LEU A 126 -23.51 21.80 9.13
CA LEU A 126 -24.50 22.20 10.13
C LEU A 126 -25.92 21.88 9.65
N SER A 127 -26.76 21.36 10.56
CA SER A 127 -28.13 20.92 10.29
C SER A 127 -28.25 19.69 9.39
N TRP A 128 -27.18 18.92 9.22
CA TRP A 128 -27.20 17.61 8.57
C TRP A 128 -26.82 16.51 9.57
N GLU A 129 -27.24 15.29 9.25
CA GLU A 129 -26.92 14.09 10.00
C GLU A 129 -26.31 13.04 9.06
N ALA A 130 -25.35 12.26 9.54
CA ALA A 130 -24.74 11.20 8.77
C ALA A 130 -25.52 9.89 8.95
N THR A 131 -25.87 9.25 7.84
CA THR A 131 -26.53 7.94 7.82
C THR A 131 -25.50 6.81 7.67
N THR A 132 -24.31 7.12 7.17
CA THR A 132 -23.15 6.21 7.16
C THR A 132 -22.10 6.63 8.21
N PRO A 133 -21.15 5.74 8.56
CA PRO A 133 -20.02 6.14 9.40
C PRO A 133 -19.24 7.30 8.78
N THR A 134 -18.99 8.36 9.55
CA THR A 134 -18.25 9.55 9.08
C THR A 134 -16.76 9.30 8.89
N THR A 135 -16.26 8.14 9.30
CA THR A 135 -14.89 7.69 9.10
C THR A 135 -14.89 6.23 8.65
N ILE A 136 -14.29 5.97 7.50
CA ILE A 136 -14.17 4.65 6.88
C ILE A 136 -12.69 4.31 6.73
N ARG A 137 -12.30 3.13 7.21
CA ARG A 137 -10.93 2.60 7.04
C ARG A 137 -10.85 1.86 5.73
N LEU A 138 -9.92 2.26 4.87
CA LEU A 138 -9.76 1.71 3.53
C LEU A 138 -9.30 0.25 3.58
N LYS A 139 -9.98 -0.58 2.79
CA LYS A 139 -9.54 -1.95 2.48
C LYS A 139 -8.54 -1.95 1.32
N GLU A 140 -7.83 -3.07 1.14
CA GLU A 140 -6.70 -3.16 0.18
C GLU A 140 -7.05 -2.87 -1.29
N SER A 141 -8.33 -2.98 -1.68
CA SER A 141 -8.80 -2.79 -3.06
C SER A 141 -9.90 -1.72 -3.19
N GLU A 142 -10.13 -0.94 -2.14
CA GLU A 142 -11.22 0.02 -2.13
C GLU A 142 -10.79 1.32 -2.81
N THR A 143 -11.32 1.57 -4.00
CA THR A 143 -11.01 2.75 -4.81
C THR A 143 -12.01 3.88 -4.59
N GLN A 144 -13.16 3.57 -4.00
CA GLN A 144 -14.23 4.52 -3.73
C GLN A 144 -14.87 4.27 -2.37
N VAL A 145 -15.18 5.35 -1.65
CA VAL A 145 -15.97 5.34 -0.41
C VAL A 145 -17.18 6.26 -0.54
N ASN A 146 -18.30 5.80 -0.01
CA ASN A 146 -19.57 6.51 -0.11
C ASN A 146 -19.99 7.03 1.28
N PHE A 147 -20.50 8.25 1.33
CA PHE A 147 -21.03 8.87 2.54
C PHE A 147 -22.46 9.36 2.32
N GLY A 148 -23.38 8.75 3.06
CA GLY A 148 -24.78 9.14 3.08
C GLY A 148 -25.02 10.21 4.15
N LEU A 149 -25.70 11.28 3.77
CA LEU A 149 -26.14 12.33 4.68
C LEU A 149 -27.62 12.60 4.47
N ILE A 150 -28.33 12.92 5.56
CA ILE A 150 -29.71 13.37 5.53
C ILE A 150 -29.82 14.74 6.20
N LYS A 151 -30.82 15.52 5.77
CA LYS A 151 -31.21 16.76 6.43
C LYS A 151 -32.56 16.52 7.12
N PRO A 152 -32.60 16.46 8.46
CA PRO A 152 -33.84 16.29 9.21
C PRO A 152 -34.80 17.48 9.06
#